data_AF-W0DHS2-F1
#
_entry.id   AF-W0DHS2-F1
#
_cell.length_a   1.000
_cell.length_b   1.000
_cell.length_c   1.000
_cell.angle_alpha   90.00
_cell.angle_beta   90.00
_cell.angle_gamma   90.00
#
_symmetry.space_group_name_H-M   'P 1'
#
loop_
_entity.id
_entity.type
_entity.pdbx_description
1 polymer ?
#
loop_
_entity_poly.entity_id
_entity_poly.type
_entity_poly.pdbx_seq_one_letter_code
_entity_poly.pdbx_strand_id
1 'polypeptide(L)'
;MEKVYSIEERVVLIVEEFLDNVKEKEPFAYYLEDYRFRLRAKLVELLATPAFDSALEGMLKCIEARINKLDLENEKELRRVLEAVEKTNELLKEFLEGDKVKDKSVLSKVSGRLGTIAEELRLEINRRFGGFFNRIKKLFGR
;
A
#
# COMPACT_ATOMS: atom_id res chain seq x y z
N MET A 1 -12.06 19.17 -22.07
CA MET A 1 -10.65 19.47 -21.72
C MET A 1 -10.09 18.24 -21.05
N GLU A 2 -9.07 17.60 -21.63
CA GLU A 2 -8.30 16.58 -20.91
C GLU A 2 -7.59 17.25 -19.73
N LYS A 3 -7.80 16.74 -18.52
CA LYS A 3 -7.15 17.25 -17.31
C LYS A 3 -5.68 16.81 -17.36
N VAL A 4 -4.77 17.77 -17.46
CA VAL A 4 -3.32 17.48 -17.40
C VAL A 4 -2.93 17.35 -15.93
N TYR A 5 -2.71 16.11 -15.48
CA TYR A 5 -2.29 15.83 -14.11
C TYR A 5 -0.82 16.16 -13.88
N SER A 6 -0.54 16.78 -12.72
CA SER A 6 0.81 16.96 -12.19
C SER A 6 1.49 15.60 -11.92
N ILE A 7 2.82 15.57 -11.81
CA ILE A 7 3.53 14.33 -11.50
C ILE A 7 3.15 13.78 -10.12
N GLU A 8 2.89 14.67 -9.15
CA GLU A 8 2.37 14.33 -7.83
C GLU A 8 0.99 13.67 -7.93
N GLU A 9 0.06 14.26 -8.68
CA GLU A 9 -1.28 13.69 -8.88
C GLU A 9 -1.21 12.31 -9.54
N ARG A 10 -0.24 12.09 -10.43
CA ARG A 10 -0.01 10.78 -11.05
C ARG A 10 0.44 9.71 -10.04
N VAL A 11 1.22 10.08 -9.02
CA VAL A 11 1.57 9.14 -7.93
C VAL A 11 0.30 8.69 -7.20
N VAL A 12 -0.57 9.65 -6.85
CA VAL A 12 -1.84 9.36 -6.18
C VAL A 12 -2.75 8.48 -7.06
N LEU A 13 -2.88 8.81 -8.34
CA LEU A 13 -3.70 8.05 -9.29
C LEU A 13 -3.22 6.60 -9.45
N ILE A 14 -1.91 6.37 -9.51
CA ILE A 14 -1.36 4.99 -9.60
C ILE A 14 -1.82 4.15 -8.40
N VAL A 15 -1.85 4.75 -7.21
CA VAL A 15 -2.23 4.08 -5.97
C VAL A 15 -3.75 3.85 -5.92
N GLU A 16 -4.53 4.87 -6.27
CA GLU A 16 -5.99 4.79 -6.34
C GLU A 16 -6.47 3.74 -7.34
N GLU A 17 -5.99 3.81 -8.60
CA GLU A 17 -6.34 2.86 -9.67
C GLU A 17 -5.97 1.41 -9.32
N PHE A 18 -4.87 1.21 -8.59
CA PHE A 18 -4.48 -0.11 -8.15
C PHE A 18 -5.42 -0.65 -7.07
N LEU A 19 -5.73 0.20 -6.07
CA LEU A 19 -6.47 -0.20 -4.88
C LEU A 19 -8.00 -0.32 -5.10
N ASP A 20 -8.59 0.45 -5.99
CA ASP A 20 -10.05 0.45 -6.21
C ASP A 20 -10.56 -0.92 -6.68
N ASN A 21 -9.83 -1.56 -7.59
CA ASN A 21 -10.24 -2.84 -8.19
C ASN A 21 -9.33 -4.01 -7.78
N VAL A 22 -8.64 -3.90 -6.65
CA VAL A 22 -7.59 -4.85 -6.23
C VAL A 22 -8.08 -6.30 -6.12
N LYS A 23 -9.35 -6.50 -5.74
CA LYS A 23 -9.99 -7.83 -5.59
C LYS A 23 -10.20 -8.56 -6.93
N GLU A 24 -10.26 -7.81 -8.03
CA GLU A 24 -10.55 -8.30 -9.38
C GLU A 24 -9.30 -8.48 -10.25
N LYS A 25 -8.14 -7.96 -9.82
CA LYS A 25 -6.89 -8.08 -10.59
C LYS A 25 -6.38 -9.52 -10.62
N GLU A 26 -6.26 -10.10 -11.81
CA GLU A 26 -5.70 -11.43 -12.04
C GLU A 26 -4.84 -11.47 -13.32
N PRO A 27 -3.59 -11.97 -13.28
CA PRO A 27 -2.90 -12.55 -12.11
C PRO A 27 -2.42 -11.48 -11.14
N PHE A 28 -2.80 -11.58 -9.86
CA PHE A 28 -2.52 -10.53 -8.88
C PHE A 28 -1.04 -10.14 -8.75
N ALA A 29 -0.15 -11.14 -8.69
CA ALA A 29 1.30 -10.90 -8.55
C ALA A 29 1.86 -10.03 -9.69
N TYR A 30 1.40 -10.25 -10.93
CA TYR A 30 1.82 -9.43 -12.07
C TYR A 30 1.40 -7.98 -11.89
N TYR A 31 0.13 -7.74 -11.53
CA TYR A 31 -0.36 -6.38 -11.32
C TYR A 31 0.27 -5.69 -10.12
N LEU A 32 0.63 -6.43 -9.07
CA LEU A 32 1.32 -5.89 -7.90
C LEU A 32 2.74 -5.42 -8.26
N GLU A 33 3.46 -6.19 -9.07
CA GLU A 33 4.79 -5.77 -9.57
C GLU A 33 4.71 -4.59 -10.54
N ASP A 34 3.74 -4.59 -11.46
CA ASP A 34 3.50 -3.46 -12.36
C ASP A 34 3.15 -2.19 -11.58
N TYR A 35 2.30 -2.29 -10.55
CA TYR A 35 2.00 -1.19 -9.63
C TYR A 35 3.27 -0.64 -8.96
N ARG A 36 4.09 -1.51 -8.36
CA ARG A 36 5.35 -1.10 -7.72
C ARG A 36 6.29 -0.45 -8.73
N PHE A 37 6.38 -0.99 -9.94
CA PHE A 37 7.23 -0.45 -11.01
C PHE A 37 6.78 0.96 -11.41
N ARG A 38 5.49 1.15 -11.71
CA ARG A 38 4.92 2.46 -12.08
C ARG A 38 5.09 3.48 -10.95
N LEU A 39 4.82 3.08 -9.72
CA LEU A 39 4.97 3.93 -8.54
C LEU A 39 6.43 4.35 -8.35
N ARG A 40 7.38 3.40 -8.44
CA ARG A 40 8.82 3.69 -8.37
C ARG A 40 9.25 4.68 -9.43
N ALA A 41 8.85 4.47 -10.68
CA ALA A 41 9.22 5.34 -11.79
C ALA A 41 8.82 6.80 -11.51
N LYS A 42 7.59 7.00 -11.02
CA LYS A 42 7.09 8.36 -10.71
C LYS A 42 7.71 8.97 -9.47
N LEU A 43 7.94 8.19 -8.42
CA LEU A 43 8.65 8.70 -7.23
C LEU A 43 10.10 9.09 -7.55
N VAL A 44 10.79 8.36 -8.44
CA VAL A 44 12.15 8.70 -8.89
C VAL A 44 12.19 10.04 -9.62
N GLU A 45 11.19 10.34 -10.46
CA GLU A 45 11.05 11.64 -11.14
C GLU A 45 10.94 12.81 -10.13
N LEU A 46 10.44 12.54 -8.92
CA LEU A 46 10.19 13.54 -7.90
C LEU A 46 11.32 13.72 -6.88
N LEU A 47 12.28 12.79 -6.75
CA LEU A 47 13.28 12.75 -5.67
C LEU A 47 14.04 14.06 -5.42
N ALA A 48 14.25 14.87 -6.46
CA ALA A 48 14.98 16.14 -6.38
C ALA A 48 14.05 17.37 -6.39
N THR A 49 12.74 17.17 -6.22
CA THR A 49 11.72 18.20 -6.34
C THR A 49 11.00 18.39 -5.00
N PRO A 50 10.51 19.61 -4.70
CA PRO A 50 9.66 19.85 -3.52
C PRO A 50 8.37 19.04 -3.50
N ALA A 51 7.93 18.53 -4.66
CA ALA A 51 6.70 17.76 -4.80
C ALA A 51 6.82 16.30 -4.33
N PHE A 52 8.03 15.83 -3.99
CA PHE A 52 8.22 14.48 -3.45
C PHE A 52 7.43 14.25 -2.16
N ASP A 53 7.59 15.17 -1.20
CA ASP A 53 6.94 15.07 0.10
C ASP A 53 5.41 15.12 -0.04
N SER A 54 4.91 16.04 -0.86
CA SER A 54 3.48 16.15 -1.15
C SER A 54 2.92 14.87 -1.80
N ALA A 55 3.67 14.25 -2.72
CA ALA A 55 3.28 12.98 -3.33
C ALA A 55 3.23 11.83 -2.31
N LEU A 56 4.19 11.76 -1.39
CA LEU A 56 4.20 10.75 -0.32
C LEU A 56 3.00 10.92 0.61
N GLU A 57 2.69 12.15 1.02
CA GLU A 57 1.51 12.44 1.85
C GLU A 57 0.19 12.17 1.12
N GLY A 58 0.10 12.52 -0.16
CA GLY A 58 -1.05 12.25 -1.00
C GLY A 58 -1.31 10.75 -1.16
N MET A 59 -0.26 9.98 -1.41
CA MET A 59 -0.32 8.52 -1.44
C MET A 59 -0.81 7.94 -0.11
N LEU A 60 -0.25 8.40 1.02
CA LEU A 60 -0.67 7.92 2.33
C LEU A 60 -2.17 8.19 2.58
N LYS A 61 -2.63 9.40 2.29
CA LYS A 61 -4.06 9.76 2.41
C LYS A 61 -4.95 8.89 1.53
N CYS A 62 -4.53 8.58 0.31
CA CYS A 62 -5.24 7.68 -0.59
C CYS A 62 -5.37 6.27 0.00
N ILE A 63 -4.27 5.73 0.52
CA ILE A 63 -4.24 4.41 1.17
C ILE A 63 -5.17 4.38 2.40
N GLU A 64 -5.06 5.37 3.29
CA GLU A 64 -5.93 5.47 4.48
C GLU A 64 -7.41 5.59 4.10
N ALA A 65 -7.73 6.40 3.08
CA ALA A 65 -9.08 6.53 2.57
C ALA A 65 -9.62 5.21 2.01
N ARG A 66 -8.78 4.42 1.33
CA ARG A 66 -9.17 3.10 0.84
C ARG A 66 -9.44 2.13 1.98
N ILE A 67 -8.58 2.12 3.00
CA ILE A 67 -8.70 1.23 4.15
C ILE A 67 -10.01 1.45 4.88
N ASN A 68 -10.40 2.70 5.07
CA ASN A 68 -11.67 3.07 5.70
C ASN A 68 -12.91 2.58 4.91
N LYS A 69 -12.74 2.19 3.64
CA LYS A 69 -13.80 1.67 2.75
C LYS A 69 -13.69 0.17 2.50
N LEU A 70 -12.78 -0.54 3.18
CA LEU A 70 -12.60 -1.98 2.95
C LEU A 70 -13.81 -2.78 3.41
N ASP A 71 -14.17 -3.79 2.61
CA ASP A 71 -15.06 -4.84 3.05
C ASP A 71 -14.30 -5.79 3.99
N LEU A 72 -14.57 -5.69 5.28
CA LEU A 72 -13.89 -6.48 6.30
C LEU A 72 -14.30 -7.97 6.31
N GLU A 73 -15.35 -8.34 5.58
CA GLU A 73 -15.75 -9.74 5.41
C GLU A 73 -15.05 -10.40 4.21
N ASN A 74 -14.40 -9.62 3.35
CA ASN A 74 -13.70 -10.10 2.16
C ASN A 74 -12.21 -10.36 2.43
N GLU A 75 -11.88 -11.58 2.85
CA GLU A 75 -10.49 -11.99 3.13
C GLU A 75 -9.54 -11.75 1.94
N LYS A 76 -9.98 -12.03 0.71
CA LYS A 76 -9.18 -11.86 -0.50
C LYS A 76 -8.81 -10.40 -0.70
N GLU A 77 -9.77 -9.49 -0.54
CA GLU A 77 -9.54 -8.05 -0.66
C GLU A 77 -8.59 -7.55 0.43
N LEU A 78 -8.82 -7.93 1.69
CA LEU A 78 -7.97 -7.53 2.81
C LEU A 78 -6.51 -7.98 2.63
N ARG A 79 -6.28 -9.25 2.25
CA ARG A 79 -4.94 -9.77 1.99
C ARG A 79 -4.24 -9.03 0.86
N ARG A 80 -4.95 -8.72 -0.21
CA ARG A 80 -4.37 -8.00 -1.35
C ARG A 80 -4.07 -6.54 -1.04
N VAL A 81 -4.89 -5.88 -0.24
CA VAL A 81 -4.58 -4.53 0.23
C VAL A 81 -3.40 -4.54 1.18
N LEU A 82 -3.31 -5.53 2.08
CA LEU A 82 -2.12 -5.72 2.90
C LEU A 82 -0.86 -5.86 2.03
N GLU A 83 -0.86 -6.76 1.05
CA GLU A 83 0.27 -6.94 0.12
C GLU A 83 0.61 -5.65 -0.63
N ALA A 84 -0.39 -4.87 -1.04
CA ALA A 84 -0.19 -3.57 -1.68
C ALA A 84 0.50 -2.55 -0.75
N VAL A 85 0.05 -2.46 0.51
CA VAL A 85 0.62 -1.56 1.52
C VAL A 85 2.05 -1.98 1.87
N GLU A 86 2.29 -3.27 2.07
CA GLU A 86 3.63 -3.82 2.32
C GLU A 86 4.58 -3.51 1.18
N LYS A 87 4.15 -3.79 -0.06
CA LYS A 87 4.94 -3.53 -1.27
C LYS A 87 5.25 -2.04 -1.47
N THR A 88 4.31 -1.17 -1.13
CA THR A 88 4.51 0.28 -1.12
C THR A 88 5.54 0.67 -0.06
N ASN A 89 5.44 0.12 1.14
CA ASN A 89 6.36 0.42 2.22
C ASN A 89 7.79 -0.10 1.94
N GLU A 90 7.92 -1.28 1.36
CA GLU A 90 9.21 -1.81 0.87
C GLU A 90 9.88 -0.82 -0.09
N LEU A 91 9.14 -0.32 -1.08
CA LEU A 91 9.65 0.68 -2.00
C LEU A 91 10.10 1.96 -1.28
N LEU A 92 9.36 2.44 -0.27
CA LEU A 92 9.76 3.60 0.51
C LEU A 92 11.01 3.35 1.35
N LYS A 93 11.17 2.15 1.92
CA LYS A 93 12.38 1.75 2.63
C LYS A 93 13.61 1.73 1.73
N GLU A 94 13.47 1.30 0.48
CA GLU A 94 14.55 1.38 -0.51
C GLU A 94 15.00 2.84 -0.76
N PHE A 95 14.07 3.80 -0.74
CA PHE A 95 14.42 5.22 -0.83
C PHE A 95 15.05 5.76 0.46
N LEU A 96 14.67 5.23 1.62
CA LEU A 96 15.30 5.57 2.91
C LEU A 96 16.74 5.06 2.99
N GLU A 97 17.03 3.90 2.44
CA GLU A 97 18.37 3.32 2.40
C GLU A 97 19.28 4.03 1.40
N GLY A 98 18.71 4.61 0.34
CA GLY A 98 19.48 5.35 -0.68
C GLY A 98 19.88 6.78 -0.27
N ASP A 99 20.90 7.32 -0.94
CA ASP A 99 21.43 8.67 -0.67
C ASP A 99 20.79 9.78 -1.52
N LYS A 100 19.80 9.44 -2.35
CA LYS A 100 19.18 10.40 -3.28
C LYS A 100 18.20 11.36 -2.60
N VAL A 101 17.67 10.98 -1.44
CA VAL A 101 16.75 11.80 -0.65
C VAL A 101 17.55 12.52 0.43
N LYS A 102 17.66 13.85 0.33
CA LYS A 102 18.42 14.67 1.29
C LYS A 102 17.68 14.79 2.62
N ASP A 103 16.40 15.12 2.59
CA ASP A 103 15.53 15.17 3.76
C ASP A 103 14.61 13.95 3.78
N LYS A 104 14.86 13.04 4.72
CA LYS A 104 14.13 11.79 4.84
C LYS A 104 12.97 11.87 5.86
N SER A 105 12.65 13.05 6.40
CA SER A 105 11.68 13.22 7.49
C SER A 105 10.27 12.76 7.09
N VAL A 106 9.72 13.30 6.00
CA VAL A 106 8.39 12.94 5.48
C VAL A 106 8.37 11.48 5.01
N LEU A 107 9.41 11.05 4.27
CA LEU A 107 9.55 9.66 3.83
C LEU A 107 9.55 8.66 4.99
N SER A 108 10.31 8.95 6.05
CA SER A 108 10.36 8.10 7.25
C SER A 108 9.02 8.06 7.98
N LYS A 109 8.36 9.21 8.12
CA LYS A 109 7.02 9.32 8.72
C LYS A 109 6.00 8.49 7.94
N VAL A 110 5.97 8.64 6.61
CA VAL A 110 5.03 7.92 5.74
C VAL A 110 5.32 6.42 5.76
N SER A 111 6.57 6.00 5.63
CA SER A 111 6.97 4.58 5.72
C SER A 111 6.61 3.96 7.07
N GLY A 112 6.84 4.67 8.18
CA GLY A 112 6.44 4.23 9.52
C GLY A 112 4.92 4.02 9.62
N ARG A 113 4.13 5.00 9.12
CA ARG A 113 2.67 4.90 9.13
C ARG A 113 2.16 3.74 8.28
N LEU A 114 2.72 3.51 7.09
CA LEU A 114 2.39 2.33 6.27
C LEU A 114 2.74 1.02 6.98
N GLY A 115 3.83 0.99 7.74
CA GLY A 115 4.19 -0.15 8.59
C GLY A 115 3.13 -0.44 9.66
N THR A 116 2.66 0.60 10.35
CA THR A 116 1.56 0.48 11.33
C THR A 116 0.28 -0.04 10.68
N ILE A 117 -0.10 0.54 9.54
CA ILE A 117 -1.29 0.12 8.78
C ILE A 117 -1.20 -1.35 8.36
N ALA A 118 -0.06 -1.79 7.84
CA ALA A 118 0.14 -3.19 7.46
C ALA A 118 -0.05 -4.13 8.66
N GLU A 119 0.47 -3.76 9.82
CA GLU A 119 0.30 -4.55 11.04
C GLU A 119 -1.16 -4.57 11.53
N GLU A 120 -1.85 -3.44 11.50
CA GLU A 120 -3.28 -3.36 11.81
C GLU A 120 -4.11 -4.27 10.88
N LEU A 121 -3.83 -4.27 9.57
CA LEU A 121 -4.48 -5.16 8.60
C LEU A 121 -4.17 -6.64 8.87
N ARG A 122 -2.91 -7.00 9.18
CA ARG A 122 -2.55 -8.38 9.54
C ARG A 122 -3.30 -8.86 10.77
N LEU A 123 -3.35 -8.02 11.81
CA LEU A 123 -4.08 -8.33 13.04
C LEU A 123 -5.57 -8.52 12.76
N GLU A 124 -6.17 -7.65 11.94
CA GLU A 124 -7.58 -7.74 11.57
C GLU A 124 -7.89 -9.02 10.77
N ILE A 125 -7.04 -9.36 9.78
CA ILE A 125 -7.15 -10.61 9.01
C ILE A 125 -7.05 -11.83 9.95
N ASN A 126 -6.06 -11.84 10.84
CA ASN A 126 -5.86 -12.94 11.79
C ASN A 126 -7.03 -13.06 12.77
N ARG A 127 -7.57 -11.93 13.25
CA ARG A 127 -8.71 -11.89 14.16
C ARG A 127 -9.97 -12.47 13.51
N ARG A 128 -10.22 -12.15 12.24
CA ARG A 128 -11.43 -12.56 11.52
C ARG A 128 -11.34 -13.97 10.93
N PHE A 129 -10.22 -14.29 10.27
CA PHE A 129 -10.08 -15.50 9.45
C PHE A 129 -9.13 -16.53 10.07
N GLY A 130 -8.35 -16.17 11.09
CA GLY A 130 -7.43 -17.08 11.80
C GLY A 130 -8.11 -18.19 12.60
N GLY A 131 -9.44 -18.17 12.71
CA GLY A 131 -10.25 -19.16 13.42
C GLY A 131 -10.17 -20.60 12.88
N PHE A 132 -9.55 -20.85 11.73
CA PHE A 132 -9.38 -22.21 11.19
C PHE A 132 -8.54 -23.10 12.14
N PHE A 133 -7.49 -22.55 12.77
CA PHE A 133 -6.71 -23.28 13.78
C PHE A 133 -7.51 -23.58 15.06
N ASN A 134 -8.41 -22.68 15.46
CA ASN A 134 -9.32 -22.91 16.59
C ASN A 134 -10.43 -23.93 16.27
N ARG A 135 -10.83 -24.08 15.00
CA ARG A 135 -11.75 -25.13 14.55
C ARG A 135 -11.08 -26.50 14.49
N ILE A 136 -9.84 -26.60 14.01
CA ILE A 136 -9.09 -27.87 13.99
C ILE A 136 -8.77 -28.35 15.41
N LYS A 137 -8.34 -27.46 16.32
CA LYS A 137 -8.13 -27.82 17.74
C LYS A 137 -9.41 -28.34 18.42
N LYS A 138 -10.60 -27.91 18.00
CA LYS A 138 -11.87 -28.46 18.49
C LYS A 138 -12.24 -29.83 17.90
N LEU A 139 -11.72 -30.17 16.72
CA LEU A 139 -11.97 -31.46 16.06
C LEU A 139 -11.00 -32.56 16.53
N PHE A 140 -9.78 -32.20 16.92
CA PHE A 140 -8.76 -33.15 17.44
C PHE A 140 -8.53 -33.01 18.97
N GLY A 141 -9.32 -32.17 19.65
CA GLY A 141 -9.25 -31.91 21.09
C GLY A 141 -10.32 -32.62 21.91
N ARG A 142 -10.65 -33.87 21.54
CA ARG A 142 -11.26 -34.88 22.40
C ARG A 142 -10.49 -36.17 22.26
#